data_AF-A0A438MGE8-F1
#
_entry.id   AF-A0A438MGE8-F1
#
_cell.length_a   1.000
_cell.length_b   1.000
_cell.length_c   1.000
_cell.angle_alpha   90.00
_cell.angle_beta   90.00
_cell.angle_gamma   90.00
#
_symmetry.space_group_name_H-M   'P 1'
#
loop_
_entity.id
_entity.type
_entity.pdbx_description
1 polymer ?
#
loop_
_entity_poly.entity_id
_entity_poly.type
_entity_poly.pdbx_seq_one_letter_code
_entity_poly.pdbx_strand_id
1 'polypeptide(L)'
;MRASTRHNGRPAVRSAGFSLVKDPLGSRVMGYELRVVRESPLAYAELARAIAPAGFELRGSDEIVTGHRGSAYTVARWHGQVVGEPGSDWQVAQLLRLSTALGARLVGEDGEVYRLRDGVMEVETGGDVAEIGKFDEIIDAGPAAWSP
;
A
#
# COMPACT_ATOMS: atom_id res chain seq x y z
N MET A 1 22.92 -48.20 48.67
CA MET A 1 23.22 -46.75 48.61
C MET A 1 23.68 -46.44 47.19
N ARG A 2 22.88 -45.72 46.40
CA ARG A 2 23.11 -44.31 45.94
C ARG A 2 24.45 -44.14 45.20
N ALA A 3 24.56 -43.52 44.03
CA ALA A 3 23.63 -42.70 43.26
C ALA A 3 24.09 -42.60 41.78
N SER A 4 23.10 -42.32 40.92
CA SER A 4 23.23 -41.85 39.54
C SER A 4 24.17 -40.65 39.40
N THR A 5 24.84 -40.51 38.25
CA THR A 5 25.32 -39.21 37.78
C THR A 5 25.10 -39.09 36.29
N ARG A 6 24.24 -38.13 35.92
CA ARG A 6 23.86 -37.77 34.56
C ARG A 6 24.89 -36.82 33.93
N HIS A 7 24.78 -36.81 32.61
CA HIS A 7 25.39 -35.98 31.59
C HIS A 7 25.48 -34.46 31.80
N ASN A 8 26.49 -33.93 31.09
CA ASN A 8 26.55 -32.68 30.32
C ASN A 8 26.55 -31.33 31.02
N GLY A 9 27.69 -30.64 30.92
CA GLY A 9 27.82 -29.19 31.06
C GLY A 9 29.12 -28.69 30.42
N ARG A 10 29.04 -28.20 29.18
CA ARG A 10 30.12 -27.49 28.46
C ARG A 10 29.51 -26.24 27.78
N PRO A 11 30.35 -25.24 27.43
CA PRO A 11 30.38 -23.93 28.06
C PRO A 11 29.46 -22.91 27.38
N ALA A 12 29.09 -21.87 28.14
CA ALA A 12 28.36 -20.71 27.65
C ALA A 12 29.19 -19.95 26.60
N VAL A 13 28.77 -20.04 25.34
CA VAL A 13 29.25 -19.19 24.26
C VAL A 13 28.50 -17.87 24.36
N ARG A 14 29.25 -16.78 24.56
CA ARG A 14 28.77 -15.40 24.37
C ARG A 14 28.48 -15.20 22.89
N SER A 15 27.21 -15.20 22.52
CA SER A 15 26.78 -14.75 21.19
C SER A 15 26.59 -13.24 21.25
N ALA A 16 27.45 -12.54 20.51
CA ALA A 16 27.34 -11.13 20.22
C ALA A 16 25.95 -10.78 19.66
N GLY A 17 25.48 -9.59 20.00
CA GLY A 17 24.25 -9.02 19.46
C GLY A 17 24.30 -8.97 17.94
N PHE A 18 23.32 -9.61 17.32
CA PHE A 18 23.00 -9.40 15.91
C PHE A 18 21.49 -9.21 15.80
N SER A 19 21.16 -8.09 15.15
CA SER A 19 19.87 -7.63 14.63
C SER A 19 18.60 -8.40 14.98
N LEU A 20 17.69 -7.68 15.63
CA LEU A 20 16.35 -7.54 15.09
C LEU A 20 16.05 -6.04 15.01
N VAL A 21 16.21 -5.45 13.83
CA VAL A 21 15.43 -4.26 13.52
C VAL A 21 13.99 -4.75 13.60
N LYS A 22 13.28 -4.32 14.63
CA LYS A 22 11.90 -4.68 14.89
C LYS A 22 11.08 -4.11 13.73
N ASP A 23 10.63 -4.99 12.86
CA ASP A 23 9.71 -4.82 11.73
C ASP A 23 9.17 -3.38 11.56
N PRO A 24 9.58 -2.61 10.53
CA PRO A 24 8.92 -1.34 10.25
C PRO A 24 7.46 -1.51 9.78
N LEU A 25 7.00 -2.72 9.45
CA LEU A 25 5.66 -2.97 8.90
C LEU A 25 5.00 -4.27 9.41
N GLY A 26 5.40 -4.75 10.60
CA GLY A 26 4.85 -5.98 11.20
C GLY A 26 3.59 -5.73 12.03
N SER A 27 2.43 -6.07 11.47
CA SER A 27 1.14 -6.31 12.15
C SER A 27 0.32 -5.08 12.61
N ARG A 28 -0.35 -4.44 11.65
CA ARG A 28 -1.75 -3.98 11.82
C ARG A 28 -2.60 -4.53 10.68
N VAL A 29 -3.42 -5.52 11.02
CA VAL A 29 -4.47 -6.10 10.19
C VAL A 29 -5.71 -5.19 10.23
N MET A 30 -5.56 -3.87 10.02
CA MET A 30 -6.65 -2.88 10.14
C MET A 30 -6.52 -1.82 9.04
N GLY A 31 -7.63 -1.51 8.36
CA GLY A 31 -7.73 -0.66 7.17
C GLY A 31 -7.05 0.70 7.29
N TYR A 32 -5.87 0.81 6.70
CA TYR A 32 -5.18 2.08 6.51
C TYR A 32 -5.84 2.81 5.35
N GLU A 33 -6.31 4.03 5.60
CA GLU A 33 -7.06 4.82 4.62
C GLU A 33 -6.12 5.72 3.81
N LEU A 34 -6.24 5.66 2.48
CA LEU A 34 -5.62 6.60 1.57
C LEU A 34 -6.66 7.48 0.92
N ARG A 35 -6.41 8.79 0.93
CA ARG A 35 -7.29 9.81 0.38
C ARG A 35 -6.68 10.44 -0.86
N VAL A 36 -7.48 10.60 -1.90
CA VAL A 36 -7.13 11.38 -3.07
C VAL A 36 -7.59 12.82 -2.84
N VAL A 37 -6.64 13.69 -2.53
CA VAL A 37 -6.87 15.08 -2.13
C VAL A 37 -6.70 16.02 -3.32
N ARG A 38 -7.74 16.80 -3.61
CA ARG A 38 -7.76 17.88 -4.62
C ARG A 38 -8.09 19.21 -3.96
N GLU A 39 -7.68 20.30 -4.60
CA GLU A 39 -8.06 21.66 -4.20
C GLU A 39 -9.54 21.95 -4.49
N SER A 40 -10.09 21.36 -5.54
CA SER A 40 -11.49 21.51 -5.95
C SER A 40 -12.25 20.19 -5.87
N PRO A 41 -13.51 20.19 -5.38
CA PRO A 41 -14.38 19.02 -5.42
C PRO A 41 -14.56 18.51 -6.85
N LEU A 42 -14.74 17.20 -6.99
CA LEU A 42 -14.90 16.52 -8.27
C LEU A 42 -16.37 16.11 -8.45
N ALA A 43 -17.02 16.57 -9.51
CA ALA A 43 -18.38 16.13 -9.83
C ALA A 43 -18.36 14.70 -10.39
N TYR A 44 -19.45 13.95 -10.23
CA TYR A 44 -19.54 12.55 -10.70
C TYR A 44 -19.17 12.38 -12.18
N ALA A 45 -19.70 13.24 -13.05
CA ALA A 45 -19.43 13.15 -14.49
C ALA A 45 -17.96 13.47 -14.83
N GLU A 46 -17.34 14.37 -14.08
CA GLU A 46 -15.92 14.69 -14.22
C GLU A 46 -15.05 13.49 -13.79
N LEU A 47 -15.41 12.85 -12.67
CA LEU A 47 -14.77 11.62 -12.20
C LEU A 47 -14.83 10.53 -13.26
N ALA A 48 -16.02 10.17 -13.73
CA ALA A 48 -16.20 9.11 -14.72
C ALA A 48 -15.35 9.34 -15.97
N ARG A 49 -15.31 10.60 -16.46
CA ARG A 49 -14.53 10.98 -17.64
C ARG A 49 -13.03 10.93 -17.39
N ALA A 50 -12.57 11.32 -16.21
CA ALA A 50 -11.14 11.39 -15.90
C ALA A 50 -10.52 10.01 -15.65
N ILE A 51 -11.27 9.09 -15.04
CA ILE A 51 -10.71 7.79 -14.62
C ILE A 51 -10.74 6.72 -15.72
N ALA A 52 -11.67 6.81 -16.67
CA ALA A 52 -11.82 5.80 -17.72
C ALA A 52 -10.56 5.64 -18.61
N PRO A 53 -9.89 6.71 -19.07
CA PRO A 53 -8.62 6.59 -19.79
C PRO A 53 -7.50 5.95 -18.97
N ALA A 54 -7.58 6.03 -17.64
CA ALA A 54 -6.64 5.41 -16.72
C ALA A 54 -7.01 3.95 -16.39
N GLY A 55 -7.98 3.35 -17.09
CA GLY A 55 -8.33 1.94 -16.91
C GLY A 55 -9.15 1.65 -15.65
N PHE A 56 -9.83 2.66 -15.12
CA PHE A 56 -10.77 2.51 -14.01
C PHE A 56 -12.21 2.61 -14.50
N GLU A 57 -13.10 1.95 -13.78
CA GLU A 57 -14.54 1.99 -14.00
C GLU A 57 -15.24 2.41 -12.72
N LEU A 58 -16.28 3.23 -12.85
CA LEU A 58 -17.25 3.43 -11.78
C LEU A 58 -18.31 2.33 -11.85
N ARG A 59 -18.49 1.61 -10.74
CA ARG A 59 -19.54 0.61 -10.56
C ARG A 59 -20.52 1.07 -9.48
N GLY A 60 -21.80 0.88 -9.78
CA GLY A 60 -22.86 1.40 -8.92
C GLY A 60 -22.82 2.92 -8.81
N SER A 61 -23.00 3.44 -7.59
CA SER A 61 -23.02 4.87 -7.30
C SER A 61 -21.66 5.48 -6.96
N ASP A 62 -20.69 4.64 -6.57
CA ASP A 62 -19.56 5.09 -5.76
C ASP A 62 -18.31 4.21 -5.87
N GLU A 63 -18.39 2.96 -6.30
CA GLU A 63 -17.22 2.09 -6.33
C GLU A 63 -16.34 2.36 -7.54
N ILE A 64 -15.03 2.51 -7.33
CA ILE A 64 -14.03 2.61 -8.38
C ILE A 64 -13.28 1.28 -8.42
N VAL A 65 -13.31 0.65 -9.59
CA VAL A 65 -12.67 -0.65 -9.82
C VAL A 65 -11.65 -0.57 -10.95
N THR A 66 -10.72 -1.52 -10.97
CA THR A 66 -9.85 -1.75 -12.13
C THR A 66 -9.73 -3.25 -12.42
N GLY A 67 -9.47 -3.57 -13.68
CA GLY A 67 -9.29 -4.94 -14.14
C GLY A 67 -7.83 -5.40 -14.03
N HIS A 68 -7.61 -6.61 -13.55
CA HIS A 68 -6.31 -7.28 -13.63
C HIS A 68 -6.50 -8.77 -13.90
N ARG A 69 -5.86 -9.28 -14.97
CA ARG A 69 -5.90 -10.70 -15.41
C ARG A 69 -7.31 -11.30 -15.45
N GLY A 70 -8.28 -10.52 -15.93
CA GLY A 70 -9.67 -10.96 -16.11
C GLY A 70 -10.57 -10.82 -14.87
N SER A 71 -10.02 -10.37 -13.73
CA SER A 71 -10.77 -10.08 -12.51
C SER A 71 -10.89 -8.58 -12.27
N ALA A 72 -12.00 -8.13 -11.71
CA ALA A 72 -12.18 -6.75 -11.28
C ALA A 72 -11.91 -6.60 -9.79
N TYR A 73 -11.18 -5.55 -9.42
CA TYR A 73 -10.80 -5.27 -8.04
C TYR A 73 -11.24 -3.86 -7.66
N THR A 74 -11.93 -3.73 -6.54
CA THR A 74 -12.23 -2.44 -5.95
C THR A 74 -10.96 -1.83 -5.38
N VAL A 75 -10.70 -0.59 -5.76
CA VAL A 75 -9.51 0.17 -5.32
C VAL A 75 -9.88 1.39 -4.50
N ALA A 76 -11.06 1.97 -4.74
CA ALA A 76 -11.54 3.14 -4.00
C ALA A 76 -13.07 3.24 -4.02
N ARG A 77 -13.60 4.11 -3.17
CA ARG A 77 -14.98 4.60 -3.21
C ARG A 77 -15.01 6.12 -3.37
N TRP A 78 -16.06 6.62 -4.01
CA TRP A 78 -16.31 8.05 -4.20
C TRP A 78 -17.59 8.50 -3.50
N HIS A 79 -17.45 9.39 -2.53
CA HIS A 79 -18.56 10.09 -1.88
C HIS A 79 -18.18 11.55 -1.62
N GLY A 80 -18.05 12.34 -2.69
CA GLY A 80 -17.52 13.71 -2.64
C GLY A 80 -15.99 13.79 -2.49
N GLN A 81 -15.37 12.71 -1.99
CA GLN A 81 -13.94 12.44 -1.98
C GLN A 81 -13.68 11.01 -2.45
N VAL A 82 -12.49 10.75 -3.00
CA VAL A 82 -12.05 9.40 -3.36
C VAL A 82 -11.18 8.84 -2.25
N VAL A 83 -11.57 7.69 -1.72
CA VAL A 83 -10.95 7.05 -0.56
C VAL A 83 -10.75 5.57 -0.85
N GLY A 84 -9.57 5.03 -0.54
CA GLY A 84 -9.27 3.61 -0.65
C GLY A 84 -8.69 3.04 0.64
N GLU A 85 -8.94 1.76 0.87
CA GLU A 85 -8.37 0.99 1.98
C GLU A 85 -7.47 -0.10 1.40
N PRO A 86 -6.23 0.22 0.99
CA PRO A 86 -5.33 -0.76 0.40
C PRO A 86 -4.91 -1.82 1.43
N GLY A 87 -5.03 -3.08 1.04
CA GLY A 87 -4.43 -4.24 1.72
C GLY A 87 -3.15 -4.74 1.05
N SER A 88 -2.66 -4.07 0.01
CA SER A 88 -1.46 -4.44 -0.75
C SER A 88 -0.83 -3.24 -1.45
N ASP A 89 0.47 -3.32 -1.74
CA ASP A 89 1.19 -2.31 -2.54
C ASP A 89 0.60 -2.15 -3.95
N TRP A 90 0.00 -3.20 -4.49
CA TRP A 90 -0.74 -3.13 -5.75
C TRP A 90 -1.93 -2.17 -5.64
N GLN A 91 -2.71 -2.23 -4.56
CA GLN A 91 -3.81 -1.29 -4.35
C GLN A 91 -3.31 0.13 -4.09
N VAL A 92 -2.17 0.31 -3.38
CA VAL A 92 -1.52 1.63 -3.23
C VAL A 92 -1.11 2.18 -4.60
N ALA A 93 -0.49 1.37 -5.46
CA ALA A 93 -0.10 1.77 -6.81
C ALA A 93 -1.33 2.15 -7.66
N GLN A 94 -2.44 1.43 -7.57
CA GLN A 94 -3.67 1.81 -8.27
C GLN A 94 -4.24 3.13 -7.76
N LEU A 95 -4.21 3.36 -6.44
CA LEU A 95 -4.63 4.64 -5.86
C LEU A 95 -3.73 5.80 -6.29
N LEU A 96 -2.43 5.55 -6.46
CA LEU A 96 -1.47 6.55 -6.96
C LEU A 96 -1.70 6.87 -8.44
N ARG A 97 -1.99 5.84 -9.24
CA ARG A 97 -2.40 6.01 -10.63
C ARG A 97 -3.70 6.81 -10.73
N LEU A 98 -4.67 6.50 -9.88
CA LEU A 98 -5.96 7.18 -9.82
C LEU A 98 -5.79 8.65 -9.41
N SER A 99 -4.98 8.94 -8.39
CA SER A 99 -4.70 10.32 -7.97
C SER A 99 -4.03 11.12 -9.10
N THR A 100 -3.07 10.52 -9.80
CA THR A 100 -2.40 11.13 -10.95
C THR A 100 -3.38 11.44 -12.08
N ALA A 101 -4.28 10.51 -12.41
CA ALA A 101 -5.32 10.72 -13.42
C ALA A 101 -6.29 11.85 -13.05
N LEU A 102 -6.48 12.10 -11.74
CA LEU A 102 -7.35 13.15 -11.21
C LEU A 102 -6.63 14.49 -10.97
N GLY A 103 -5.33 14.57 -11.26
CA GLY A 103 -4.50 15.74 -10.95
C GLY A 103 -4.46 16.03 -9.45
N ALA A 104 -4.44 14.99 -8.64
CA ALA A 104 -4.61 15.02 -7.19
C ALA A 104 -3.38 14.47 -6.46
N ARG A 105 -3.33 14.65 -5.14
CA ARG A 105 -2.33 14.03 -4.27
C ARG A 105 -2.90 12.79 -3.59
N LEU A 106 -2.09 11.76 -3.42
CA LEU A 106 -2.45 10.61 -2.61
C LEU A 106 -1.84 10.79 -1.21
N VAL A 107 -2.70 10.85 -0.20
CA VAL A 107 -2.31 11.16 1.19
C VAL A 107 -2.80 10.07 2.12
N GLY A 108 -1.93 9.60 3.01
CA GLY A 108 -2.26 8.66 4.06
C GLY A 108 -2.91 9.29 5.29
N GLU A 109 -3.48 8.46 6.15
CA GLU A 109 -4.12 8.91 7.39
C GLU A 109 -3.17 9.71 8.29
N ASP A 110 -1.89 9.35 8.33
CA ASP A 110 -0.86 9.97 9.17
C ASP A 110 -0.14 11.14 8.46
N GLY A 111 -0.67 11.57 7.31
CA GLY A 111 -0.14 12.69 6.53
C GLY A 111 0.99 12.30 5.57
N GLU A 112 1.20 11.00 5.34
CA GLU A 112 2.16 10.53 4.35
C GLU A 112 1.73 10.94 2.95
N VAL A 113 2.69 11.29 2.10
CA VAL A 113 2.41 11.66 0.71
C VAL A 113 3.04 10.64 -0.23
N TYR A 114 2.20 10.02 -1.04
CA TYR A 114 2.62 9.03 -2.02
C TYR A 114 2.81 9.70 -3.38
N ARG A 115 3.92 9.38 -4.05
CA ARG A 115 4.26 9.97 -5.36
C ARG A 115 4.96 8.97 -6.26
N LEU A 116 4.88 9.23 -7.56
CA LEU A 116 5.65 8.53 -8.57
C LEU A 116 6.80 9.44 -9.02
N ARG A 117 8.04 8.99 -8.84
CA ARG A 117 9.25 9.70 -9.28
C ARG A 117 10.14 8.74 -10.05
N ASP A 118 10.46 9.08 -11.29
CA ASP A 118 11.33 8.26 -12.16
C ASP A 118 10.90 6.79 -12.28
N GLY A 119 9.58 6.54 -12.28
CA GLY A 119 8.99 5.20 -12.34
C GLY A 119 9.00 4.44 -11.00
N VAL A 120 9.53 5.03 -9.94
CA VAL A 120 9.56 4.48 -8.58
C VAL A 120 8.46 5.12 -7.74
N MET A 121 7.68 4.27 -7.08
CA MET A 121 6.69 4.69 -6.11
C MET A 121 7.39 4.99 -4.79
N GLU A 122 7.17 6.18 -4.25
CA GLU A 122 7.75 6.67 -3.00
C GLU A 122 6.66 7.11 -2.04
N VAL A 123 6.97 7.05 -0.75
CA VAL A 123 6.20 7.65 0.33
C VAL A 123 7.08 8.66 1.09
N GLU A 124 6.54 9.84 1.34
CA GLU A 124 7.17 10.89 2.14
C GLU A 124 6.43 11.06 3.47
N THR A 125 7.16 10.93 4.58
CA THR A 125 6.61 11.07 5.94
C THR A 125 7.59 11.84 6.79
N GLY A 126 7.15 12.98 7.36
CA GLY A 126 8.01 13.77 8.25
C GLY A 126 9.28 14.34 7.58
N GLY A 127 9.28 14.46 6.25
CA GLY A 127 10.44 14.92 5.46
C GLY A 127 11.39 13.80 5.02
N ASP A 128 11.21 12.59 5.53
CA ASP A 128 11.92 11.39 5.06
C ASP A 128 11.20 10.77 3.87
N VAL A 129 11.96 10.26 2.91
CA VAL A 129 11.44 9.62 1.69
C VAL A 129 11.87 8.16 1.67
N ALA A 130 10.90 7.26 1.51
CA ALA A 130 11.14 5.84 1.35
C ALA A 130 10.64 5.35 -0.02
N GLU A 131 11.44 4.52 -0.68
CA GLU A 131 11.04 3.84 -1.91
C GLU A 131 10.22 2.59 -1.56
N ILE A 132 9.05 2.44 -2.20
CA ILE A 132 8.20 1.25 -2.07
C ILE A 132 8.59 0.22 -3.14
N GLY A 133 8.82 0.68 -4.37
CA GLY A 133 9.23 -0.17 -5.48
C GLY A 133 8.92 0.46 -6.83
N LYS A 134 9.30 -0.24 -7.91
CA LYS A 134 8.99 0.23 -9.27
C LYS A 134 7.52 0.03 -9.58
N PHE A 135 6.89 1.10 -10.05
CA PHE A 135 5.46 1.15 -10.28
C PHE A 135 4.97 0.08 -11.27
N ASP A 136 5.63 -0.05 -12.43
CA ASP A 136 5.22 -1.02 -13.46
C ASP A 136 5.37 -2.47 -12.96
N GLU A 137 6.45 -2.76 -12.22
CA GLU A 137 6.66 -4.09 -11.63
C GLU A 137 5.55 -4.45 -10.63
N ILE A 138 5.14 -3.48 -9.79
CA ILE A 138 4.03 -3.66 -8.84
C ILE A 138 2.71 -3.88 -9.60
N ILE A 139 2.40 -3.06 -10.60
CA ILE A 139 1.15 -3.15 -11.38
C ILE A 139 1.04 -4.51 -12.09
N ASP A 140 2.13 -5.00 -12.67
CA ASP A 140 2.20 -6.27 -13.40
C ASP A 140 2.09 -7.49 -12.48
N ALA A 141 2.62 -7.39 -11.25
CA ALA A 141 2.58 -8.44 -10.25
C ALA A 141 1.14 -8.74 -9.79
N GLY A 142 0.30 -7.72 -9.73
CA GLY A 142 -1.12 -7.86 -9.37
C GLY A 142 -1.39 -7.93 -7.86
N PRO A 143 -2.67 -8.02 -7.46
CA PRO A 143 -3.10 -7.93 -6.06
C PRO A 143 -2.67 -9.12 -5.19
N ALA A 144 -2.41 -10.28 -5.80
CA ALA A 144 -2.07 -11.52 -5.10
C ALA A 144 -0.56 -11.74 -4.92
N ALA A 145 0.28 -10.90 -5.52
CA ALA A 145 1.72 -11.08 -5.40
C ALA A 145 2.17 -10.85 -3.96
N TRP A 146 1.68 -9.80 -3.29
CA TRP A 146 2.10 -9.43 -1.93
C TRP A 146 0.87 -9.21 -1.04
N SER A 147 0.39 -10.30 -0.44
CA SER A 147 -0.27 -10.28 0.87
C SER A 147 0.70 -10.91 1.88
N PRO A 148 0.74 -10.43 3.14
CA PRO A 148 1.68 -10.91 4.16
C PRO A 148 1.56 -12.42 4.44
#